data_AF-A0A4V2Q8X3-F1
#
_entry.id   AF-A0A4V2Q8X3-F1
#
_cell.length_a   1.000
_cell.length_b   1.000
_cell.length_c   1.000
_cell.angle_alpha   90.00
_cell.angle_beta   90.00
_cell.angle_gamma   90.00
#
_symmetry.space_group_name_H-M   'P 1'
#
loop_
_entity.id
_entity.type
_entity.pdbx_description
1 polymer ?
#
loop_
_entity_poly.entity_id
_entity_poly.type
_entity_poly.pdbx_seq_one_letter_code
_entity_poly.pdbx_strand_id
1 'polypeptide(L)'
;MDPILFVAPSQAIADAASLVAKEMGVSLYIEISTMDEAKNIALNYPEIGIYISRGGIAQALKELPGKTVVEISAAVSDYLEPVHRIAANGINKVGVVANHSVLEDNEQDLRVGNIEIFIRPWKNAEQLRQLMGQLSQTGVAGIVGDNTGAKIAKEYGLIVEAFESGAASIKRSINEAVKLARAQEVERVRERNKTQQIHKNVTEIYTALERAVAAIQELTASSEELAARSQETASISKNAAKEVEKTSEILGIIRRVAQQTNLLGLNAAIEAARAGDHGRGFAVVAEEVRKLADESNKSAGVINQMLNNFRDSVEQVQSNVEQSNVITQEQAKATQEIAEMLDGLRRVGENLLALAASTKN
;
A
#
# COMPACT_ATOMS: atom_id res chain seq x y z
N MET A 1 11.00 24.56 6.03
CA MET A 1 12.31 24.05 6.49
C MET A 1 12.21 23.91 7.98
N ASP A 2 12.62 22.77 8.51
CA ASP A 2 12.49 22.55 9.95
C ASP A 2 13.32 23.56 10.74
N PRO A 3 12.77 24.06 11.86
CA PRO A 3 13.52 24.93 12.76
C PRO A 3 14.75 24.20 13.28
N ILE A 4 15.86 24.92 13.40
CA ILE A 4 17.12 24.41 13.93
C ILE A 4 17.41 25.15 15.23
N LEU A 5 17.72 24.39 16.29
CA LEU A 5 18.13 24.94 17.59
C LEU A 5 19.65 24.86 17.74
N PHE A 6 20.29 26.01 17.85
CA PHE A 6 21.69 26.14 18.20
C PHE A 6 21.80 26.26 19.73
N VAL A 7 22.38 25.27 20.39
CA VAL A 7 22.61 25.27 21.83
C VAL A 7 24.08 25.62 22.09
N ALA A 8 24.34 26.87 22.43
CA ALA A 8 25.67 27.42 22.62
C ALA A 8 26.18 27.17 24.06
N PRO A 9 27.46 26.78 24.25
CA PRO A 9 28.05 26.64 25.58
C PRO A 9 28.48 27.98 26.20
N SER A 10 28.50 29.07 25.43
CA SER A 10 28.90 30.41 25.89
C SER A 10 28.19 31.51 25.08
N GLN A 11 28.10 32.72 25.64
CA GLN A 11 27.57 33.89 24.95
C GLN A 11 28.36 34.22 23.68
N ALA A 12 29.69 34.11 23.73
CA ALA A 12 30.54 34.39 22.57
C ALA A 12 30.23 33.46 21.38
N ILE A 13 30.00 32.17 21.65
CA ILE A 13 29.59 31.22 20.61
C ILE A 13 28.16 31.49 20.12
N ALA A 14 27.24 31.91 21.00
CA ALA A 14 25.89 32.31 20.61
C ALA A 14 25.91 33.54 19.67
N ASP A 15 26.72 34.55 19.99
CA ASP A 15 26.87 35.76 19.19
C ASP A 15 27.51 35.45 17.83
N ALA A 16 28.55 34.60 17.82
CA ALA A 16 29.19 34.12 16.59
C ALA A 16 28.22 33.32 15.73
N ALA A 17 27.40 32.44 16.32
CA ALA A 17 26.36 31.71 15.62
C ALA A 17 25.29 32.63 15.03
N SER A 18 24.86 33.66 15.78
CA SER A 18 23.91 34.66 15.31
C SER A 18 24.44 35.44 14.10
N LEU A 19 25.70 35.88 14.16
CA LEU A 19 26.35 36.59 13.06
C LEU A 19 26.47 35.71 11.81
N VAL A 20 27.00 34.49 11.97
CA VAL A 20 27.16 33.54 10.86
C VAL A 20 25.81 33.17 10.25
N ALA A 21 24.79 32.93 11.08
CA ALA A 21 23.44 32.64 10.60
C ALA A 21 22.86 33.80 9.78
N LYS A 22 23.05 35.05 10.25
CA LYS A 22 22.65 36.25 9.53
C LYS A 22 23.38 36.41 8.19
N GLU A 23 24.69 36.19 8.15
CA GLU A 23 25.48 36.21 6.91
C GLU A 23 25.03 35.13 5.92
N MET A 24 24.61 33.97 6.43
CA MET A 24 24.11 32.86 5.62
C MET A 24 22.64 33.00 5.22
N GLY A 25 21.92 33.99 5.77
CA GLY A 25 20.48 34.13 5.57
C GLY A 25 19.66 32.97 6.16
N VAL A 26 20.16 32.33 7.22
CA VAL A 26 19.51 31.19 7.90
C VAL A 26 18.90 31.68 9.21
N SER A 27 17.66 31.29 9.47
CA SER A 27 17.01 31.52 10.77
C SER A 27 17.34 30.37 11.72
N LEU A 28 17.89 30.70 12.90
CA LEU A 28 18.20 29.74 13.96
C LEU A 28 17.54 30.19 15.26
N TYR A 29 17.04 29.24 16.03
CA TYR A 29 16.82 29.44 17.45
C TYR A 29 18.17 29.31 18.14
N ILE A 30 18.53 30.23 19.02
CA ILE A 30 19.82 30.20 19.71
C ILE A 30 19.55 30.28 21.20
N GLU A 31 20.01 29.27 21.93
CA GLU A 31 19.89 29.18 23.38
C GLU A 31 21.27 28.92 23.97
N ILE A 32 21.52 29.45 25.16
CA ILE A 32 22.75 29.22 25.90
C ILE A 32 22.48 28.19 26.97
N SER A 33 23.32 27.16 27.07
CA SER A 33 23.12 26.07 28.02
C SER A 33 24.41 25.58 28.63
N THR A 34 24.25 24.87 29.73
CA THR A 34 25.26 23.99 30.30
C THR A 34 24.97 22.54 29.92
N MET A 35 25.92 21.63 30.16
CA MET A 35 25.72 20.21 29.89
C MET A 35 24.52 19.63 30.66
N ASP A 36 24.35 20.02 31.93
CA ASP A 36 23.32 19.50 32.82
C ASP A 36 21.90 19.99 32.42
N GLU A 37 21.82 21.17 31.82
CA GLU A 37 20.54 21.81 31.44
C GLU A 37 20.17 21.57 29.97
N ALA A 38 21.09 21.02 29.16
CA ALA A 38 20.92 20.84 27.71
C ALA A 38 19.63 20.09 27.35
N LYS A 39 19.30 19.03 28.10
CA LYS A 39 18.08 18.24 27.89
C LYS A 39 16.80 19.03 28.21
N ASN A 40 16.84 19.89 29.22
CA ASN A 40 15.71 20.74 29.59
C ASN A 40 15.44 21.79 28.51
N ILE A 41 16.49 22.35 27.90
CA ILE A 41 16.31 23.25 26.77
C ILE A 41 15.60 22.54 25.61
N ALA A 42 15.95 21.29 25.30
CA ALA A 42 15.27 20.54 24.25
C ALA A 42 13.77 20.30 24.53
N LEU A 43 13.36 20.22 25.80
CA LEU A 43 11.94 20.10 26.19
C LEU A 43 11.13 21.38 25.92
N ASN A 44 11.78 22.55 25.93
CA ASN A 44 11.13 23.83 25.59
C ASN A 44 10.85 23.96 24.09
N TYR A 45 11.49 23.11 23.26
CA TYR A 45 11.36 23.09 21.81
C TYR A 45 11.04 21.68 21.31
N PRO A 46 9.89 21.09 21.70
CA PRO A 46 9.57 19.70 21.38
C PRO A 46 9.45 19.46 19.86
N GLU A 47 9.05 20.47 19.10
CA GLU A 47 8.94 20.45 17.64
C GLU A 47 10.26 20.53 16.88
N ILE A 48 11.36 20.93 17.52
CA ILE A 48 12.66 21.04 16.85
C ILE A 48 13.32 19.67 16.75
N GLY A 49 13.56 19.20 15.52
CA GLY A 49 14.19 17.90 15.27
C GLY A 49 15.72 17.95 15.17
N ILE A 50 16.28 19.13 14.87
CA ILE A 50 17.71 19.29 14.55
C ILE A 50 18.34 20.31 15.49
N TYR A 51 19.45 19.89 16.10
CA TYR A 51 20.22 20.67 17.05
C TYR A 51 21.64 20.87 16.54
N ILE A 52 22.23 22.03 16.83
CA ILE A 52 23.65 22.30 16.65
C ILE A 52 24.24 22.58 18.03
N SER A 53 25.30 21.87 18.41
CA SER A 53 25.98 22.16 19.68
C SER A 53 27.42 21.64 19.66
N ARG A 54 28.15 21.74 20.78
CA ARG A 54 29.55 21.31 20.89
C ARG A 54 29.80 20.52 22.18
N GLY A 55 30.65 19.50 22.10
CA GLY A 55 31.21 18.81 23.25
C GLY A 55 30.13 18.17 24.14
N GLY A 56 30.26 18.33 25.46
CA GLY A 56 29.34 17.71 26.43
C GLY A 56 27.86 18.05 26.21
N ILE A 57 27.53 19.26 25.74
CA ILE A 57 26.15 19.65 25.44
C ILE A 57 25.63 18.86 24.23
N ALA A 58 26.42 18.75 23.16
CA ALA A 58 26.05 17.94 21.99
C ALA A 58 25.86 16.46 22.37
N GLN A 59 26.71 15.93 23.24
CA GLN A 59 26.60 14.56 23.74
C GLN A 59 25.30 14.36 24.55
N ALA A 60 24.96 15.28 25.46
CA ALA A 60 23.73 15.22 26.23
C ALA A 60 22.47 15.28 25.35
N LEU A 61 22.50 16.06 24.27
CA LEU A 61 21.40 16.15 23.31
C LEU A 61 21.28 14.89 22.43
N LYS A 62 22.38 14.20 22.11
CA LYS A 62 22.37 12.96 21.32
C LYS A 62 21.65 11.80 22.02
N GLU A 63 21.51 11.86 23.33
CA GLU A 63 20.76 10.86 24.10
C GLU A 63 19.23 11.01 23.96
N LEU A 64 18.74 12.10 23.37
CA LEU A 64 17.32 12.34 23.19
C LEU A 64 16.77 11.55 21.98
N PRO A 65 15.68 10.78 22.14
CA PRO A 65 15.11 9.99 21.05
C PRO A 65 14.53 10.88 19.95
N GLY A 66 14.76 10.51 18.69
CA GLY A 66 14.21 11.19 17.52
C GLY A 66 14.82 12.57 17.22
N LYS A 67 15.91 12.95 17.90
CA LYS A 67 16.61 14.22 17.68
C LYS A 67 17.91 13.99 16.91
N THR A 68 18.20 14.85 15.96
CA THR A 68 19.45 14.85 15.18
C THR A 68 20.36 15.95 15.69
N VAL A 69 21.58 15.63 16.10
CA VAL A 69 22.53 16.61 16.64
C VAL A 69 23.73 16.72 15.71
N VAL A 70 23.92 17.91 15.14
CA VAL A 70 25.13 18.30 14.41
C VAL A 70 26.13 18.86 15.40
N GLU A 71 27.21 18.13 15.61
CA GLU A 71 28.25 18.53 16.56
C GLU A 71 29.31 19.42 15.89
N ILE A 72 29.60 20.56 16.51
CA ILE A 72 30.60 21.51 16.03
C ILE A 72 32.00 20.96 16.32
N SER A 73 32.62 20.43 15.26
CA SER A 73 34.01 19.98 15.28
C SER A 73 34.95 21.16 15.03
N ALA A 74 36.11 21.15 15.68
CA ALA A 74 37.10 22.22 15.55
C ALA A 74 37.73 22.24 14.16
N ALA A 75 37.90 23.42 13.59
CA ALA A 75 38.73 23.63 12.42
C ALA A 75 40.18 23.83 12.87
N VAL A 76 41.12 23.56 11.96
CA VAL A 76 42.54 23.86 12.17
C VAL A 76 42.75 25.35 12.53
N SER A 77 41.97 26.25 11.93
CA SER A 77 41.98 27.67 12.25
C SER A 77 41.59 27.99 13.70
N ASP A 78 40.78 27.15 14.33
CA ASP A 78 40.23 27.44 15.67
C ASP A 78 41.32 27.34 16.74
N TYR A 79 42.31 26.45 16.57
CA TYR A 79 43.42 26.30 17.52
C TYR A 79 44.73 26.91 17.02
N LEU A 80 44.93 27.12 15.71
CA LEU A 80 46.17 27.72 15.19
C LEU A 80 46.40 29.16 15.68
N GLU A 81 45.36 29.99 15.74
CA GLU A 81 45.51 31.37 16.22
C GLU A 81 45.87 31.43 17.73
N PRO A 82 45.17 30.70 18.62
CA PRO A 82 45.63 30.51 20.00
C PRO A 82 47.06 29.96 20.12
N VAL A 83 47.43 28.98 19.30
CA VAL A 83 48.80 28.43 19.28
C VAL A 83 49.82 29.53 18.95
N HIS A 84 49.54 30.38 17.96
CA HIS A 84 50.41 31.50 17.61
C HIS A 84 50.51 32.54 18.75
N ARG A 85 49.43 32.81 19.48
CA ARG A 85 49.48 33.71 20.65
C ARG A 85 50.35 33.16 21.78
N ILE A 86 50.24 31.86 22.07
CA ILE A 86 51.14 31.18 23.01
C ILE A 86 52.60 31.29 22.52
N ALA A 87 52.82 31.04 21.24
CA ALA A 87 54.16 31.08 20.67
C ALA A 87 54.80 32.47 20.64
N ALA A 88 54.00 33.53 20.51
CA ALA A 88 54.47 34.91 20.61
C ALA A 88 55.08 35.23 21.99
N ASN A 89 54.73 34.48 23.04
CA ASN A 89 55.32 34.59 24.37
C ASN A 89 56.63 33.77 24.53
N GLY A 90 57.21 33.28 23.44
CA GLY A 90 58.47 32.53 23.44
C GLY A 90 58.33 31.03 23.67
N ILE A 91 57.10 30.49 23.68
CA ILE A 91 56.85 29.05 23.83
C ILE A 91 56.84 28.37 22.47
N ASN A 92 57.78 27.46 22.23
CA ASN A 92 57.88 26.73 20.96
C ASN A 92 57.28 25.32 21.00
N LYS A 93 56.83 24.83 22.16
CA LYS A 93 56.14 23.53 22.31
C LYS A 93 54.75 23.73 22.90
N VAL A 94 53.73 23.48 22.10
CA VAL A 94 52.32 23.76 22.44
C VAL A 94 51.48 22.49 22.28
N GLY A 95 50.74 22.10 23.31
CA GLY A 95 49.77 21.02 23.22
C GLY A 95 48.39 21.55 22.83
N VAL A 96 47.70 20.90 21.88
CA VAL A 96 46.30 21.17 21.56
C VAL A 96 45.46 20.04 22.13
N VAL A 97 44.67 20.33 23.16
CA VAL A 97 43.97 19.32 23.95
C VAL A 97 42.50 19.64 24.10
N ALA A 98 41.64 18.82 23.51
CA ALA A 98 40.19 18.93 23.65
C ALA A 98 39.52 17.57 23.58
N ASN A 99 38.24 17.51 23.92
CA ASN A 99 37.49 16.28 23.86
C ASN A 99 37.58 15.65 22.46
N HIS A 100 37.63 14.33 22.38
CA HIS A 100 37.69 13.59 21.13
C HIS A 100 36.54 13.92 20.17
N SER A 101 35.39 14.35 20.68
CA SER A 101 34.25 14.80 19.88
C SER A 101 34.49 16.14 19.15
N VAL A 102 35.54 16.87 19.54
CA VAL A 102 35.91 18.19 19.01
C VAL A 102 37.13 18.13 18.09
N LEU A 103 38.16 17.35 18.44
CA LEU A 103 39.41 17.21 17.66
C LEU A 103 39.48 15.94 16.79
N GLU A 104 38.45 15.08 16.87
CA GLU A 104 38.45 13.73 16.31
C GLU A 104 39.55 12.83 16.96
N ASP A 105 39.45 11.51 16.86
CA ASP A 105 40.33 10.53 17.56
C ASP A 105 41.78 10.48 16.99
N ASN A 106 42.30 11.59 16.46
CA ASN A 106 43.53 11.66 15.71
C ASN A 106 44.64 12.37 16.51
N GLU A 107 45.57 11.59 17.07
CA GLU A 107 46.80 12.13 17.67
C GLU A 107 47.78 12.55 16.57
N GLN A 108 48.22 13.81 16.60
CA GLN A 108 49.16 14.33 15.61
C GLN A 108 50.20 15.24 16.23
N ASP A 109 51.43 15.10 15.75
CA ASP A 109 52.53 16.02 16.03
C ASP A 109 52.81 16.82 14.77
N LEU A 110 52.61 18.13 14.84
CA LEU A 110 52.80 19.04 13.73
C LEU A 110 53.94 19.99 14.02
N ARG A 111 54.63 20.43 12.97
CA ARG A 111 55.66 21.47 13.08
C ARG A 111 55.34 22.61 12.14
N VAL A 112 55.09 23.79 12.71
CA VAL A 112 54.82 25.02 11.96
C VAL A 112 55.95 26.01 12.26
N GLY A 113 56.92 26.08 11.35
CA GLY A 113 58.16 26.83 11.54
C GLY A 113 58.96 26.29 12.74
N ASN A 114 59.09 27.13 13.78
CA ASN A 114 59.79 26.78 15.02
C ASN A 114 58.85 26.25 16.13
N ILE A 115 57.54 26.13 15.86
CA ILE A 115 56.55 25.68 16.84
C ILE A 115 56.26 24.19 16.61
N GLU A 116 56.44 23.38 17.65
CA GLU A 116 56.00 21.99 17.74
C GLU A 116 54.61 21.95 18.40
N ILE A 117 53.63 21.38 17.70
CA ILE A 117 52.23 21.32 18.11
C ILE A 117 51.85 19.87 18.36
N PHE A 118 51.42 19.54 19.58
CA PHE A 118 51.04 18.20 19.99
C PHE A 118 49.52 18.12 20.13
N ILE A 119 48.83 17.64 19.09
CA ILE A 119 47.38 17.46 19.09
C ILE A 119 47.04 16.15 19.80
N ARG A 120 46.24 16.26 20.86
CA ARG A 120 45.93 15.16 21.77
C ARG A 120 44.47 15.19 22.20
N PRO A 121 43.59 14.36 21.62
CA PRO A 121 42.20 14.23 22.05
C PRO A 121 42.07 13.49 23.38
N TRP A 122 41.00 13.75 24.15
CA TRP A 122 40.68 13.05 25.39
C TRP A 122 39.22 12.59 25.46
N LYS A 123 38.95 11.49 26.16
CA LYS A 123 37.61 10.89 26.30
C LYS A 123 37.00 11.08 27.68
N ASN A 124 37.84 11.12 28.72
CA ASN A 124 37.41 11.32 30.10
C ASN A 124 38.43 12.14 30.90
N ALA A 125 38.01 12.61 32.08
CA ALA A 125 38.83 13.48 32.93
C ALA A 125 40.11 12.80 33.45
N GLU A 126 40.09 11.49 33.66
CA GLU A 126 41.25 10.73 34.11
C GLU A 126 42.33 10.67 33.03
N GLN A 127 41.95 10.32 31.80
CA GLN A 127 42.83 10.33 30.63
C GLN A 127 43.39 11.74 30.40
N LEU A 128 42.57 12.78 30.50
CA LEU A 128 43.02 14.16 30.35
C LEU A 128 44.11 14.52 31.39
N ARG A 129 43.97 14.09 32.65
CA ARG A 129 45.01 14.30 33.67
C ARG A 129 46.30 13.57 33.35
N GLN A 130 46.22 12.31 32.89
CA GLN A 130 47.40 11.55 32.47
C GLN A 130 48.12 12.23 31.29
N LEU A 131 47.34 12.68 30.30
CA LEU A 131 47.83 13.36 29.12
C LEU A 131 48.53 14.68 29.44
N MET A 132 47.97 15.47 30.37
CA MET A 132 48.59 16.70 30.85
C MET A 132 49.93 16.44 31.54
N GLY A 133 50.01 15.38 32.36
CA GLY A 133 51.28 14.96 32.97
C GLY A 133 52.34 14.58 31.94
N GLN A 134 51.95 13.83 30.89
CA GLN A 134 52.84 13.45 29.79
C GLN A 134 53.31 14.68 29.00
N LEU A 135 52.41 15.58 28.60
CA LEU A 135 52.77 16.79 27.87
C LEU A 135 53.74 17.66 28.66
N SER A 136 53.51 17.85 29.95
CA SER A 136 54.42 18.59 30.83
C SER A 136 55.83 17.99 30.85
N GLN A 137 55.95 16.66 30.92
CA GLN A 137 57.24 15.95 30.89
C GLN A 137 57.97 16.07 29.54
N THR A 138 57.24 16.23 28.43
CA THR A 138 57.83 16.41 27.08
C THR A 138 58.34 17.83 26.82
N GLY A 139 58.22 18.73 27.81
CA GLY A 139 58.62 20.13 27.71
C GLY A 139 57.59 21.03 27.03
N VAL A 140 56.34 20.57 26.90
CA VAL A 140 55.23 21.44 26.48
C VAL A 140 54.97 22.43 27.60
N ALA A 141 55.12 23.72 27.29
CA ALA A 141 54.93 24.81 28.24
C ALA A 141 53.62 25.60 28.00
N GLY A 142 52.95 25.35 26.88
CA GLY A 142 51.69 25.98 26.52
C GLY A 142 50.61 24.98 26.09
N ILE A 143 49.36 25.21 26.47
CA ILE A 143 48.21 24.39 26.10
C ILE A 143 47.13 25.26 25.46
N VAL A 144 46.67 24.83 24.29
CA VAL A 144 45.44 25.31 23.66
C VAL A 144 44.36 24.27 23.90
N GLY A 145 43.31 24.62 24.65
CA GLY A 145 42.30 23.62 25.02
C GLY A 145 40.87 24.10 24.99
N ASP A 146 39.95 23.14 24.98
CA ASP A 146 38.55 23.41 25.33
C ASP A 146 38.44 23.81 26.82
N ASN A 147 37.26 24.22 27.28
CA ASN A 147 37.12 24.77 28.64
C ASN A 147 37.61 23.80 29.74
N THR A 148 37.37 22.50 29.57
CA THR A 148 37.82 21.45 30.49
C THR A 148 39.33 21.24 30.42
N GLY A 149 39.89 21.11 29.21
CA GLY A 149 41.33 20.97 28.98
C GLY A 149 42.11 22.18 29.51
N ALA A 150 41.61 23.37 29.23
CA ALA A 150 42.17 24.64 29.70
C ALA A 150 42.16 24.75 31.23
N LYS A 151 41.06 24.34 31.89
CA LYS A 151 40.95 24.35 33.35
C LYS A 151 41.97 23.42 34.00
N ILE A 152 42.10 22.19 33.51
CA ILE A 152 43.04 21.21 34.06
C ILE A 152 44.49 21.62 33.77
N ALA A 153 44.80 22.13 32.57
CA ALA A 153 46.14 22.58 32.23
C ALA A 153 46.68 23.70 33.15
N LYS A 154 45.79 24.57 33.67
CA LYS A 154 46.16 25.59 34.68
C LYS A 154 46.60 24.97 36.02
N GLU A 155 46.04 23.83 36.41
CA GLU A 155 46.46 23.11 37.64
C GLU A 155 47.91 22.62 37.54
N TYR A 156 48.41 22.39 36.32
CA TYR A 156 49.80 22.00 36.04
C TYR A 156 50.75 23.19 35.82
N GLY A 157 50.27 24.43 36.00
CA GLY A 157 51.08 25.63 35.83
C GLY A 157 51.48 25.95 34.38
N LEU A 158 50.80 25.35 33.40
CA LEU A 158 51.05 25.59 31.98
C LEU A 158 50.42 26.92 31.54
N ILE A 159 51.00 27.57 30.52
CA ILE A 159 50.35 28.73 29.88
C ILE A 159 49.17 28.23 29.06
N VAL A 160 47.99 28.77 29.28
CA VAL A 160 46.76 28.25 28.67
C VAL A 160 46.06 29.31 27.85
N GLU A 161 45.79 28.99 26.59
CA GLU A 161 44.79 29.68 25.77
C GLU A 161 43.58 28.75 25.59
N ALA A 162 42.38 29.28 25.78
CA ALA A 162 41.19 28.53 25.39
C ALA A 162 40.95 28.73 23.90
N PHE A 163 40.43 27.70 23.22
CA PHE A 163 39.93 27.88 21.86
C PHE A 163 38.43 27.63 21.77
N GLU A 164 37.72 28.63 21.28
CA GLU A 164 36.31 28.54 20.94
C GLU A 164 36.14 28.17 19.47
N SER A 165 34.91 27.83 19.08
CA SER A 165 34.63 27.48 17.69
C SER A 165 34.64 28.76 16.88
N GLY A 166 35.54 28.87 15.92
CA GLY A 166 35.57 29.99 15.00
C GLY A 166 34.37 29.99 14.06
N ALA A 167 34.18 31.12 13.38
CA ALA A 167 33.11 31.30 12.40
C ALA A 167 33.10 30.21 11.32
N ALA A 168 34.26 29.68 10.93
CA ALA A 168 34.37 28.59 9.94
C ALA A 168 33.73 27.28 10.42
N SER A 169 33.96 26.88 11.68
CA SER A 169 33.40 25.66 12.27
C SER A 169 31.90 25.77 12.52
N ILE A 170 31.46 26.93 13.00
CA ILE A 170 30.04 27.24 13.16
C ILE A 170 29.33 27.23 11.80
N LYS A 171 29.91 27.87 10.77
CA LYS A 171 29.39 27.88 9.40
C LYS A 171 29.27 26.49 8.79
N ARG A 172 30.26 25.61 9.00
CA ARG A 172 30.19 24.21 8.54
C ARG A 172 29.01 23.48 9.19
N SER A 173 28.88 23.60 10.51
CA SER A 173 27.82 22.93 11.29
C SER A 173 26.42 23.45 10.93
N ILE A 174 26.27 24.76 10.73
CA ILE A 174 25.02 25.35 10.24
C ILE A 174 24.68 24.83 8.84
N ASN A 175 25.64 24.77 7.92
CA ASN A 175 25.39 24.22 6.58
C ASN A 175 24.94 22.76 6.61
N GLU A 176 25.57 21.94 7.45
CA GLU A 176 25.20 20.54 7.60
C GLU A 176 23.79 20.38 8.20
N ALA A 177 23.48 21.13 9.26
CA ALA A 177 22.15 21.15 9.86
C ALA A 177 21.08 21.62 8.86
N VAL A 178 21.39 22.63 8.05
CA VAL A 178 20.50 23.12 6.99
C VAL A 178 20.24 22.03 5.95
N LYS A 179 21.28 21.29 5.54
CA LYS A 179 21.16 20.17 4.60
C LYS A 179 20.28 19.06 5.15
N LEU A 180 20.48 18.69 6.43
CA LEU A 180 19.69 17.67 7.11
C LEU A 180 18.22 18.10 7.26
N ALA A 181 17.96 19.35 7.64
CA ALA A 181 16.60 19.89 7.78
C ALA A 181 15.84 19.90 6.45
N ARG A 182 16.52 20.19 5.34
CA ARG A 182 15.92 20.09 4.01
C ARG A 182 15.63 18.66 3.61
N ALA A 183 16.53 17.72 3.91
CA ALA A 183 16.33 16.30 3.60
C ALA A 183 15.16 15.70 4.40
N GLN A 184 15.08 15.98 5.71
CA GLN A 184 13.98 15.54 6.56
C GLN A 184 12.64 16.12 6.08
N GLU A 185 12.60 17.39 5.69
CA GLU A 185 11.36 18.00 5.19
C GLU A 185 10.89 17.37 3.87
N VAL A 186 11.82 17.06 2.95
CA VAL A 186 11.48 16.38 1.69
C VAL A 186 10.89 14.99 1.96
N GLU A 187 11.51 14.19 2.82
CA GLU A 187 10.98 12.87 3.18
C GLU A 187 9.64 12.96 3.91
N ARG A 188 9.47 13.92 4.83
CA ARG A 188 8.19 14.14 5.52
C ARG A 188 7.06 14.50 4.56
N VAL A 189 7.32 15.38 3.59
CA VAL A 189 6.34 15.71 2.55
C VAL A 189 6.04 14.48 1.68
N ARG A 190 7.05 13.69 1.33
CA ARG A 190 6.89 12.45 0.56
C ARG A 190 6.04 11.43 1.30
N GLU A 191 6.28 11.21 2.58
CA GLU A 191 5.48 10.32 3.43
C GLU A 191 4.04 10.80 3.56
N ARG A 192 3.82 12.11 3.78
CA ARG A 192 2.46 12.69 3.80
C ARG A 192 1.72 12.46 2.49
N ASN A 193 2.38 12.71 1.35
CA ASN A 193 1.79 12.48 0.03
C ASN A 193 1.47 11.00 -0.18
N LYS A 194 2.35 10.09 0.25
CA LYS A 194 2.12 8.64 0.19
C LYS A 194 0.89 8.24 1.03
N THR A 195 0.77 8.75 2.25
CA THR A 195 -0.37 8.52 3.14
C THR A 195 -1.68 9.07 2.56
N GLN A 196 -1.66 10.27 1.99
CA GLN A 196 -2.83 10.84 1.29
C GLN A 196 -3.24 9.99 0.08
N GLN A 197 -2.27 9.51 -0.70
CA GLN A 197 -2.54 8.64 -1.84
C GLN A 197 -3.14 7.30 -1.39
N ILE A 198 -2.65 6.71 -0.29
CA ILE A 198 -3.23 5.49 0.28
C ILE A 198 -4.68 5.74 0.70
N HIS A 199 -4.97 6.82 1.42
CA HIS A 199 -6.35 7.16 1.80
C HIS A 199 -7.27 7.29 0.59
N LYS A 200 -6.82 8.02 -0.44
CA LYS A 200 -7.59 8.19 -1.69
C LYS A 200 -7.88 6.84 -2.35
N ASN A 201 -6.84 6.01 -2.54
CA ASN A 201 -6.97 4.70 -3.17
C ASN A 201 -7.91 3.79 -2.36
N VAL A 202 -7.83 3.83 -1.03
CA VAL A 202 -8.72 3.03 -0.17
C VAL A 202 -10.17 3.50 -0.29
N THR A 203 -10.44 4.81 -0.31
CA THR A 203 -11.79 5.32 -0.54
C THR A 203 -12.33 4.86 -1.90
N GLU A 204 -11.53 4.93 -2.97
CA GLU A 204 -11.92 4.43 -4.29
C GLU A 204 -12.24 2.93 -4.25
N ILE A 205 -11.41 2.12 -3.57
CA ILE A 205 -11.68 0.69 -3.34
C ILE A 205 -13.02 0.47 -2.64
N TYR A 206 -13.31 1.18 -1.54
CA TYR A 206 -14.59 1.01 -0.84
C TYR A 206 -15.79 1.34 -1.72
N THR A 207 -15.72 2.42 -2.51
CA THR A 207 -16.81 2.76 -3.43
C THR A 207 -17.00 1.71 -4.53
N ALA A 208 -15.91 1.10 -5.00
CA ALA A 208 -15.97 0.01 -5.96
C ALA A 208 -16.53 -1.27 -5.33
N LEU A 209 -16.17 -1.56 -4.08
CA LEU A 209 -16.68 -2.70 -3.32
C LEU A 209 -18.20 -2.58 -3.10
N GLU A 210 -18.70 -1.43 -2.70
CA GLU A 210 -20.16 -1.22 -2.53
C GLU A 210 -20.93 -1.49 -3.82
N ARG A 211 -20.41 -0.99 -4.96
CA ARG A 211 -21.01 -1.27 -6.28
C ARG A 211 -20.94 -2.74 -6.66
N ALA A 212 -19.82 -3.40 -6.38
CA ALA A 212 -19.65 -4.82 -6.67
C ALA A 212 -20.57 -5.70 -5.81
N VAL A 213 -20.74 -5.37 -4.53
CA VAL A 213 -21.68 -6.06 -3.64
C VAL A 213 -23.11 -5.93 -4.15
N ALA A 214 -23.54 -4.72 -4.54
CA ALA A 214 -24.87 -4.50 -5.11
C ALA A 214 -25.09 -5.32 -6.40
N ALA A 215 -24.10 -5.32 -7.31
CA ALA A 215 -24.16 -6.10 -8.54
C ALA A 215 -24.23 -7.62 -8.28
N ILE A 216 -23.52 -8.13 -7.27
CA ILE A 216 -23.60 -9.54 -6.88
C ILE A 216 -24.96 -9.90 -6.29
N GLN A 217 -25.55 -9.02 -5.47
CA GLN A 217 -26.90 -9.24 -4.96
C GLN A 217 -27.95 -9.30 -6.08
N GLU A 218 -27.84 -8.41 -7.07
CA GLU A 218 -28.71 -8.42 -8.25
C GLU A 218 -28.52 -9.68 -9.10
N LEU A 219 -27.26 -10.11 -9.30
CA LEU A 219 -26.94 -11.35 -10.02
C LEU A 219 -27.50 -12.59 -9.31
N THR A 220 -27.38 -12.67 -7.98
CA THR A 220 -27.93 -13.78 -7.20
C THR A 220 -29.45 -13.83 -7.32
N ALA A 221 -30.14 -12.69 -7.17
CA ALA A 221 -31.59 -12.63 -7.34
C ALA A 221 -32.03 -13.03 -8.76
N SER A 222 -31.30 -12.59 -9.79
CA SER A 222 -31.57 -12.96 -11.17
C SER A 222 -31.35 -14.46 -11.44
N SER A 223 -30.33 -15.07 -10.85
CA SER A 223 -30.10 -16.52 -10.92
C SER A 223 -31.22 -17.31 -10.25
N GLU A 224 -31.70 -16.88 -9.08
CA GLU A 224 -32.83 -17.53 -8.39
C GLU A 224 -34.11 -17.46 -9.22
N GLU A 225 -34.41 -16.30 -9.84
CA GLU A 225 -35.54 -16.16 -10.75
C GLU A 225 -35.41 -17.07 -11.99
N LEU A 226 -34.21 -17.13 -12.58
CA LEU A 226 -33.94 -17.98 -13.74
C LEU A 226 -34.11 -19.48 -13.41
N ALA A 227 -33.67 -19.92 -12.23
CA ALA A 227 -33.88 -21.29 -11.76
C ALA A 227 -35.38 -21.59 -11.61
N ALA A 228 -36.15 -20.67 -11.01
CA ALA A 228 -37.59 -20.83 -10.84
C ALA A 228 -38.33 -20.93 -12.20
N ARG A 229 -37.99 -20.03 -13.15
CA ARG A 229 -38.56 -20.05 -14.51
C ARG A 229 -38.17 -21.30 -15.29
N SER A 230 -36.95 -21.79 -15.11
CA SER A 230 -36.48 -23.03 -15.72
C SER A 230 -37.28 -24.23 -15.19
N GLN A 231 -37.53 -24.28 -13.88
CA GLN A 231 -38.34 -25.32 -13.26
C GLN A 231 -39.80 -25.30 -13.75
N GLU A 232 -40.38 -24.11 -13.90
CA GLU A 232 -41.71 -23.94 -14.48
C GLU A 232 -41.75 -24.42 -15.95
N THR A 233 -40.76 -24.02 -16.74
CA THR A 233 -40.65 -24.42 -18.16
C THR A 233 -40.48 -25.93 -18.32
N ALA A 234 -39.70 -26.59 -17.44
CA ALA A 234 -39.61 -28.06 -17.39
C ALA A 234 -40.97 -28.71 -17.13
N SER A 235 -41.74 -28.18 -16.18
CA SER A 235 -43.08 -28.69 -15.85
C SER A 235 -44.04 -28.56 -17.03
N ILE A 236 -44.08 -27.39 -17.68
CA ILE A 236 -44.89 -27.15 -18.88
C ILE A 236 -44.49 -28.10 -20.00
N SER A 237 -43.20 -28.25 -20.26
CA SER A 237 -42.68 -29.13 -21.33
C SER A 237 -43.01 -30.61 -21.06
N LYS A 238 -42.93 -31.04 -19.79
CA LYS A 238 -43.33 -32.40 -19.39
C LYS A 238 -44.84 -32.63 -19.60
N ASN A 239 -45.67 -31.63 -19.33
CA ASN A 239 -47.11 -31.73 -19.59
C ASN A 239 -47.41 -31.74 -21.09
N ALA A 240 -46.73 -30.91 -21.88
CA ALA A 240 -46.85 -30.89 -23.34
C ALA A 240 -46.48 -32.26 -23.94
N ALA A 241 -45.40 -32.90 -23.49
CA ALA A 241 -45.02 -34.23 -23.93
C ALA A 241 -46.13 -35.28 -23.68
N LYS A 242 -46.78 -35.23 -22.51
CA LYS A 242 -47.91 -36.13 -22.20
C LYS A 242 -49.12 -35.89 -23.10
N GLU A 243 -49.44 -34.63 -23.41
CA GLU A 243 -50.56 -34.31 -24.29
C GLU A 243 -50.30 -34.74 -25.74
N VAL A 244 -49.04 -34.67 -26.20
CA VAL A 244 -48.63 -35.21 -27.51
C VAL A 244 -48.82 -36.72 -27.58
N GLU A 245 -48.44 -37.43 -26.52
CA GLU A 245 -48.61 -38.88 -26.42
C GLU A 245 -50.09 -39.27 -26.48
N LYS A 246 -50.95 -38.64 -25.67
CA LYS A 246 -52.41 -38.84 -25.72
C LYS A 246 -53.00 -38.53 -27.09
N THR A 247 -52.57 -37.45 -27.72
CA THR A 247 -53.07 -37.07 -29.06
C THR A 247 -52.65 -38.10 -30.11
N SER A 248 -51.44 -38.65 -29.98
CA SER A 248 -50.95 -39.74 -30.84
C SER A 248 -51.77 -41.02 -30.68
N GLU A 249 -52.16 -41.37 -29.44
CA GLU A 249 -53.08 -42.50 -29.19
C GLU A 249 -54.44 -42.32 -29.86
N ILE A 250 -55.03 -41.12 -29.73
CA ILE A 250 -56.31 -40.77 -30.38
C ILE A 250 -56.19 -40.88 -31.89
N LEU A 251 -55.09 -40.38 -32.47
CA LEU A 251 -54.83 -40.54 -33.90
C LEU A 251 -54.73 -41.99 -34.33
N GLY A 252 -54.13 -42.85 -33.50
CA GLY A 252 -54.09 -44.29 -33.71
C GLY A 252 -55.50 -44.89 -33.77
N ILE A 253 -56.42 -44.44 -32.91
CA ILE A 253 -57.84 -44.83 -32.96
C ILE A 253 -58.48 -44.37 -34.28
N ILE A 254 -58.29 -43.09 -34.67
CA ILE A 254 -58.86 -42.53 -35.90
C ILE A 254 -58.40 -43.32 -37.13
N ARG A 255 -57.11 -43.67 -37.23
CA ARG A 255 -56.59 -44.49 -38.33
C ARG A 255 -57.23 -45.87 -38.36
N ARG A 256 -57.40 -46.52 -37.20
CA ARG A 256 -58.10 -47.83 -37.13
C ARG A 256 -59.55 -47.72 -37.57
N VAL A 257 -60.26 -46.67 -37.14
CA VAL A 257 -61.65 -46.41 -37.56
C VAL A 257 -61.72 -46.17 -39.07
N ALA A 258 -60.83 -45.33 -39.62
CA ALA A 258 -60.76 -45.08 -41.07
C ALA A 258 -60.50 -46.37 -41.87
N GLN A 259 -59.57 -47.21 -41.41
CA GLN A 259 -59.31 -48.51 -42.04
C GLN A 259 -60.52 -49.45 -41.98
N GLN A 260 -61.22 -49.53 -40.84
CA GLN A 260 -62.44 -50.31 -40.69
C GLN A 260 -63.57 -49.79 -41.58
N THR A 261 -63.77 -48.47 -41.65
CA THR A 261 -64.76 -47.83 -42.52
C THR A 261 -64.46 -48.09 -44.00
N ASN A 262 -63.19 -48.05 -44.40
CA ASN A 262 -62.80 -48.40 -45.77
C ASN A 262 -63.11 -49.87 -46.10
N LEU A 263 -62.86 -50.80 -45.17
CA LEU A 263 -63.24 -52.21 -45.32
C LEU A 263 -64.76 -52.41 -45.38
N LEU A 264 -65.53 -51.70 -44.56
CA LEU A 264 -66.99 -51.71 -44.61
C LEU A 264 -67.52 -51.18 -45.95
N GLY A 265 -66.96 -50.07 -46.44
CA GLY A 265 -67.28 -49.51 -47.76
C GLY A 265 -66.92 -50.48 -48.89
N LEU A 266 -65.79 -51.18 -48.80
CA LEU A 266 -65.43 -52.23 -49.76
C LEU A 266 -66.44 -53.38 -49.77
N ASN A 267 -66.83 -53.88 -48.60
CA ASN A 267 -67.85 -54.93 -48.50
C ASN A 267 -69.20 -54.48 -49.06
N ALA A 268 -69.60 -53.24 -48.80
CA ALA A 268 -70.82 -52.65 -49.36
C ALA A 268 -70.75 -52.50 -50.88
N ALA A 269 -69.60 -52.11 -51.44
CA ALA A 269 -69.39 -52.01 -52.88
C ALA A 269 -69.49 -53.38 -53.57
N ILE A 270 -68.95 -54.44 -52.94
CA ILE A 270 -69.06 -55.82 -53.42
C ILE A 270 -70.53 -56.27 -53.44
N GLU A 271 -71.28 -56.02 -52.37
CA GLU A 271 -72.69 -56.45 -52.30
C GLU A 271 -73.58 -55.62 -53.26
N ALA A 272 -73.29 -54.33 -53.43
CA ALA A 272 -73.95 -53.49 -54.42
C ALA A 272 -73.70 -53.98 -55.86
N ALA A 273 -72.48 -54.40 -56.19
CA ALA A 273 -72.18 -55.02 -57.48
C ALA A 273 -72.92 -56.37 -57.66
N ARG A 274 -73.04 -57.15 -56.58
CA ARG A 274 -73.75 -58.44 -56.58
C ARG A 274 -75.26 -58.29 -56.82
N ALA A 275 -75.86 -57.20 -56.36
CA ALA A 275 -77.28 -56.86 -56.59
C ALA A 275 -77.57 -56.37 -58.02
N GLY A 276 -76.56 -56.22 -58.88
CA GLY A 276 -76.72 -55.80 -60.27
C GLY A 276 -77.35 -54.42 -60.41
N ASP A 277 -78.36 -54.29 -61.28
CA ASP A 277 -79.02 -53.01 -61.56
C ASP A 277 -79.71 -52.40 -60.34
N HIS A 278 -80.22 -53.23 -59.42
CA HIS A 278 -80.86 -52.78 -58.18
C HIS A 278 -79.85 -52.18 -57.18
N GLY A 279 -78.56 -52.48 -57.32
CA GLY A 279 -77.49 -52.02 -56.43
C GLY A 279 -76.79 -50.72 -56.86
N ARG A 280 -77.10 -50.15 -58.03
CA ARG A 280 -76.35 -48.99 -58.58
C ARG A 280 -76.29 -47.78 -57.65
N GLY A 281 -77.38 -47.45 -56.96
CA GLY A 281 -77.39 -46.35 -55.98
C GLY A 281 -76.51 -46.63 -54.75
N PHE A 282 -76.53 -47.86 -54.25
CA PHE A 282 -75.67 -48.29 -53.13
C PHE A 282 -74.19 -48.34 -53.51
N ALA A 283 -73.85 -48.66 -54.77
CA ALA A 283 -72.48 -48.66 -55.25
C ALA A 283 -71.84 -47.25 -55.18
N VAL A 284 -72.60 -46.21 -55.55
CA VAL A 284 -72.13 -44.82 -55.46
C VAL A 284 -71.87 -44.41 -54.00
N VAL A 285 -72.78 -44.77 -53.09
CA VAL A 285 -72.60 -44.48 -51.65
C VAL A 285 -71.40 -45.22 -51.09
N ALA A 286 -71.22 -46.50 -51.45
CA ALA A 286 -70.09 -47.30 -50.98
C ALA A 286 -68.73 -46.73 -51.42
N GLU A 287 -68.63 -46.24 -52.66
CA GLU A 287 -67.41 -45.59 -53.15
C GLU A 287 -67.13 -44.27 -52.43
N GLU A 288 -68.16 -43.45 -52.17
CA GLU A 288 -67.99 -42.21 -51.41
C GLU A 288 -67.54 -42.48 -49.96
N VAL A 289 -68.09 -43.53 -49.31
CA VAL A 289 -67.65 -43.96 -47.98
C VAL A 289 -66.18 -44.39 -47.98
N ARG A 290 -65.73 -45.14 -49.01
CA ARG A 290 -64.32 -45.52 -49.15
C ARG A 290 -63.42 -44.31 -49.33
N LYS A 291 -63.83 -43.36 -50.16
CA LYS A 291 -63.08 -42.14 -50.42
C LYS A 291 -62.91 -41.30 -49.14
N LEU A 292 -63.99 -41.09 -48.39
CA LEU A 292 -63.95 -40.39 -47.09
C LEU A 292 -63.04 -41.11 -46.07
N ALA A 293 -63.06 -42.43 -46.07
CA ALA A 293 -62.20 -43.23 -45.20
C ALA A 293 -60.71 -43.10 -45.57
N ASP A 294 -60.38 -43.10 -46.87
CA ASP A 294 -59.00 -42.90 -47.34
C ASP A 294 -58.50 -41.47 -47.06
N GLU A 295 -59.34 -40.45 -47.29
CA GLU A 295 -59.05 -39.05 -46.94
C GLU A 295 -58.83 -38.87 -45.43
N SER A 296 -59.63 -39.54 -44.60
CA SER A 296 -59.47 -39.53 -43.14
C SER A 296 -58.13 -40.15 -42.71
N ASN A 297 -57.73 -41.28 -43.32
CA ASN A 297 -56.47 -41.93 -43.02
C ASN A 297 -55.25 -41.09 -43.47
N LYS A 298 -55.34 -40.45 -44.64
CA LYS A 298 -54.32 -39.50 -45.12
C LYS A 298 -54.18 -38.30 -44.19
N SER A 299 -55.30 -37.71 -43.77
CA SER A 299 -55.32 -36.57 -42.85
C SER A 299 -54.72 -36.93 -41.49
N ALA A 300 -55.07 -38.10 -40.96
CA ALA A 300 -54.45 -38.61 -39.73
C ALA A 300 -52.93 -38.85 -39.90
N GLY A 301 -52.48 -39.30 -41.07
CA GLY A 301 -51.05 -39.43 -41.38
C GLY A 301 -50.30 -38.09 -41.31
N VAL A 302 -50.89 -37.03 -41.87
CA VAL A 302 -50.32 -35.68 -41.84
C VAL A 302 -50.26 -35.14 -40.40
N ILE A 303 -51.34 -35.29 -39.63
CA ILE A 303 -51.37 -34.85 -38.23
C ILE A 303 -50.32 -35.62 -37.39
N ASN A 304 -50.12 -36.92 -37.66
CA ASN A 304 -49.10 -37.71 -36.96
C ASN A 304 -47.68 -37.17 -37.21
N GLN A 305 -47.41 -36.73 -38.43
CA GLN A 305 -46.12 -36.11 -38.75
C GLN A 305 -45.94 -34.76 -38.04
N MET A 306 -47.01 -33.95 -37.93
CA MET A 306 -46.96 -32.71 -37.13
C MET A 306 -46.71 -32.99 -35.65
N LEU A 307 -47.33 -34.03 -35.08
CA LEU A 307 -47.12 -34.43 -33.68
C LEU A 307 -45.70 -34.90 -33.41
N ASN A 308 -45.09 -35.63 -34.35
CA ASN A 308 -43.67 -36.01 -34.23
C ASN A 308 -42.76 -34.77 -34.19
N ASN A 309 -42.97 -33.80 -35.09
CA ASN A 309 -42.20 -32.55 -35.07
C ASN A 309 -42.40 -31.76 -33.76
N PHE A 310 -43.62 -31.77 -33.23
CA PHE A 310 -43.93 -31.13 -31.96
C PHE A 310 -43.26 -31.85 -30.78
N ARG A 311 -43.20 -33.18 -30.81
CA ARG A 311 -42.45 -33.98 -29.84
C ARG A 311 -40.98 -33.61 -29.84
N ASP A 312 -40.34 -33.57 -31.02
CA ASP A 312 -38.93 -33.19 -31.15
C ASP A 312 -38.67 -31.78 -30.59
N SER A 313 -39.59 -30.85 -30.85
CA SER A 313 -39.53 -29.49 -30.30
C SER A 313 -39.61 -29.48 -28.76
N VAL A 314 -40.47 -30.31 -28.17
CA VAL A 314 -40.59 -30.44 -26.71
C VAL A 314 -39.33 -31.07 -26.11
N GLU A 315 -38.75 -32.08 -26.74
CA GLU A 315 -37.48 -32.69 -26.31
C GLU A 315 -36.34 -31.66 -26.36
N GLN A 316 -36.29 -30.83 -27.40
CA GLN A 316 -35.31 -29.73 -27.49
C GLN A 316 -35.49 -28.69 -26.36
N VAL A 317 -36.73 -28.32 -26.03
CA VAL A 317 -37.01 -27.42 -24.90
C VAL A 317 -36.53 -28.04 -23.58
N GLN A 318 -36.78 -29.33 -23.35
CA GLN A 318 -36.31 -30.01 -22.14
C GLN A 318 -34.78 -29.98 -22.03
N SER A 319 -34.07 -30.26 -23.13
CA SER A 319 -32.60 -30.16 -23.16
C SER A 319 -32.10 -28.74 -22.85
N ASN A 320 -32.74 -27.70 -23.40
CA ASN A 320 -32.37 -26.31 -23.13
C ASN A 320 -32.60 -25.90 -21.68
N VAL A 321 -33.66 -26.43 -21.05
CA VAL A 321 -33.92 -26.19 -19.62
C VAL A 321 -32.85 -26.87 -18.76
N GLU A 322 -32.47 -28.10 -19.08
CA GLU A 322 -31.42 -28.81 -18.34
C GLU A 322 -30.08 -28.07 -18.43
N GLN A 323 -29.72 -27.58 -19.63
CA GLN A 323 -28.54 -26.73 -19.81
C GLN A 323 -28.65 -25.41 -19.02
N SER A 324 -29.81 -24.74 -19.04
CA SER A 324 -30.04 -23.52 -18.26
C SER A 324 -29.86 -23.74 -16.76
N ASN A 325 -30.29 -24.88 -16.24
CA ASN A 325 -30.11 -25.25 -14.83
C ASN A 325 -28.63 -25.42 -14.47
N VAL A 326 -27.84 -26.08 -15.33
CA VAL A 326 -26.39 -26.23 -15.13
C VAL A 326 -25.70 -24.86 -15.10
N ILE A 327 -26.00 -24.00 -16.08
CA ILE A 327 -25.44 -22.64 -16.15
C ILE A 327 -25.80 -21.84 -14.89
N THR A 328 -27.05 -21.95 -14.42
CA THR A 328 -27.52 -21.22 -13.23
C THR A 328 -26.79 -21.69 -11.96
N GLN A 329 -26.50 -23.00 -11.84
CA GLN A 329 -25.72 -23.53 -10.72
C GLN A 329 -24.25 -23.06 -10.75
N GLU A 330 -23.63 -23.06 -11.93
CA GLU A 330 -22.27 -22.52 -12.10
C GLU A 330 -22.21 -21.04 -11.77
N GLN A 331 -23.22 -20.27 -12.20
CA GLN A 331 -23.34 -18.85 -11.89
C GLN A 331 -23.48 -18.59 -10.39
N ALA A 332 -24.30 -19.38 -9.68
CA ALA A 332 -24.45 -19.28 -8.22
C ALA A 332 -23.14 -19.57 -7.47
N LYS A 333 -22.34 -20.53 -7.96
CA LYS A 333 -21.01 -20.80 -7.41
C LYS A 333 -20.06 -19.63 -7.65
N ALA A 334 -20.03 -19.09 -8.86
CA ALA A 334 -19.17 -17.96 -9.21
C ALA A 334 -19.52 -16.70 -8.40
N THR A 335 -20.80 -16.40 -8.18
CA THR A 335 -21.21 -15.26 -7.35
C THR A 335 -20.78 -15.43 -5.90
N GLN A 336 -20.83 -16.65 -5.35
CA GLN A 336 -20.32 -16.95 -4.01
C GLN A 336 -18.80 -16.72 -3.90
N GLU A 337 -18.02 -17.20 -4.87
CA GLU A 337 -16.57 -16.98 -4.91
C GLU A 337 -16.22 -15.49 -5.00
N ILE A 338 -16.98 -14.72 -5.80
CA ILE A 338 -16.79 -13.26 -5.87
C ILE A 338 -17.12 -12.60 -4.53
N ALA A 339 -18.20 -13.01 -3.85
CA ALA A 339 -18.55 -12.45 -2.54
C ALA A 339 -17.41 -12.64 -1.50
N GLU A 340 -16.77 -13.81 -1.49
CA GLU A 340 -15.61 -14.08 -0.63
C GLU A 340 -14.40 -13.21 -1.00
N MET A 341 -14.14 -13.03 -2.30
CA MET A 341 -13.08 -12.12 -2.76
C MET A 341 -13.33 -10.67 -2.34
N LEU A 342 -14.58 -10.21 -2.37
CA LEU A 342 -14.95 -8.85 -1.96
C LEU A 342 -14.71 -8.62 -0.47
N ASP A 343 -15.00 -9.59 0.40
CA ASP A 343 -14.65 -9.48 1.83
C ASP A 343 -13.13 -9.50 2.06
N GLY A 344 -12.40 -10.30 1.27
CA GLY A 344 -10.93 -10.26 1.25
C GLY A 344 -10.37 -8.87 0.89
N LEU A 345 -10.93 -8.23 -0.14
CA LEU A 345 -10.54 -6.86 -0.53
C LEU A 345 -10.89 -5.82 0.54
N ARG A 346 -12.02 -5.97 1.22
CA ARG A 346 -12.40 -5.10 2.35
C ARG A 346 -11.35 -5.15 3.45
N ARG A 347 -10.91 -6.35 3.84
CA ARG A 347 -9.83 -6.53 4.83
C ARG A 347 -8.50 -5.93 4.37
N VAL A 348 -8.16 -6.03 3.09
CA VAL A 348 -6.95 -5.38 2.54
C VAL A 348 -7.06 -3.86 2.68
N GLY A 349 -8.22 -3.28 2.40
CA GLY A 349 -8.48 -1.84 2.61
C GLY A 349 -8.29 -1.42 4.07
N GLU A 350 -8.83 -2.19 5.02
CA GLU A 350 -8.67 -1.96 6.47
C GLU A 350 -7.20 -2.00 6.90
N ASN A 351 -6.44 -3.00 6.42
CA ASN A 351 -5.01 -3.13 6.71
C ASN A 351 -4.19 -1.96 6.13
N LEU A 352 -4.52 -1.47 4.94
CA LEU A 352 -3.85 -0.32 4.34
C LEU A 352 -4.09 0.97 5.14
N LEU A 353 -5.30 1.17 5.69
CA LEU A 353 -5.58 2.29 6.58
C LEU A 353 -4.82 2.19 7.90
N ALA A 354 -4.76 1.00 8.49
CA ALA A 354 -3.99 0.76 9.70
C ALA A 354 -2.49 1.05 9.50
N LEU A 355 -1.92 0.61 8.36
CA LEU A 355 -0.53 0.89 8.00
C LEU A 355 -0.29 2.40 7.86
N ALA A 356 -1.17 3.09 7.12
CA ALA A 356 -1.10 4.54 6.94
C ALA A 356 -1.18 5.32 8.28
N ALA A 357 -1.99 4.83 9.22
CA ALA A 357 -2.09 5.39 10.57
C ALA A 357 -0.84 5.13 11.42
N SER A 358 -0.22 3.95 11.30
CA SER A 358 0.98 3.58 12.07
C SER A 358 2.21 4.43 11.73
N THR A 359 2.32 4.93 10.49
CA THR A 359 3.38 5.87 10.06
C THR A 359 3.34 7.25 10.73
N LYS A 360 2.33 7.56 11.56
CA LYS A 360 2.24 8.83 12.29
C LYS A 360 2.89 8.80 13.69
N ASN A 361 3.22 7.62 14.21
CA ASN A 361 3.87 7.42 15.51
C ASN A 361 5.34 7.06 15.31
#